data_AF-A0A293NGN9-F1
#
_entry.id   AF-A0A293NGN9-F1
#
_cell.length_a   1.000
_cell.length_b   1.000
_cell.length_c   1.000
_cell.angle_alpha   90.00
_cell.angle_beta   90.00
_cell.angle_gamma   90.00
#
_symmetry.space_group_name_H-M   'P 1'
#
loop_
_entity.id
_entity.type
_entity.pdbx_description
1 polymer ?
#
loop_
_entity_poly.entity_id
_entity_poly.type
_entity_poly.pdbx_seq_one_letter_code
_entity_poly.pdbx_strand_id
1 'polypeptide(L)'
;MNAESISPRRSRRRSVIPLLVLLTAGGLFLWGQTRDSELTRSIADTTRRAALAVCDEMPMPESFQWTVPGFKSTFIGAVQPACAGGDPELPIDATAVPGDLPDRDGNATHLVTLTHGAVPLLQLRVHALEPERITVIGWSRP
;
A
#
# COMPACT_ATOMS: atom_id res chain seq x y z
N MET A 1 8.54 -8.38 -78.95
CA MET A 1 9.05 -7.25 -78.13
C MET A 1 7.89 -6.74 -77.30
N ASN A 2 8.07 -6.69 -75.98
CA ASN A 2 7.44 -5.82 -74.96
C ASN A 2 7.41 -6.59 -73.62
N ALA A 3 8.50 -6.46 -72.87
CA ALA A 3 8.60 -6.91 -71.50
C ALA A 3 8.35 -5.69 -70.59
N GLU A 4 7.11 -5.53 -70.10
CA GLU A 4 6.82 -4.57 -69.05
C GLU A 4 7.31 -5.14 -67.72
N SER A 5 8.37 -4.52 -67.21
CA SER A 5 9.01 -4.82 -65.94
C SER A 5 8.11 -4.43 -64.77
N ILE A 6 7.50 -5.41 -64.11
CA ILE A 6 6.87 -5.21 -62.80
C ILE A 6 7.97 -5.22 -61.75
N SER A 7 8.34 -4.05 -61.23
CA SER A 7 9.25 -3.91 -60.09
C SER A 7 8.44 -3.82 -58.79
N PRO A 8 8.41 -4.84 -57.92
CA PRO A 8 7.84 -4.67 -56.59
C PRO A 8 8.89 -4.00 -55.69
N ARG A 9 8.78 -2.68 -55.54
CA ARG A 9 9.51 -1.94 -54.50
C ARG A 9 8.93 -2.35 -53.15
N ARG A 10 9.46 -3.45 -52.59
CA ARG A 10 9.08 -4.03 -51.30
C ARG A 10 9.47 -3.03 -50.19
N SER A 11 8.57 -2.09 -49.90
CA SER A 11 8.77 -1.13 -48.82
C SER A 11 8.86 -1.92 -47.51
N ARG A 12 10.08 -1.97 -46.96
CA ARG A 12 10.39 -2.62 -45.70
C ARG A 12 9.86 -1.69 -44.59
N ARG A 13 8.54 -1.63 -44.42
CA ARG A 13 7.92 -1.00 -43.24
C ARG A 13 8.35 -1.84 -42.04
N ARG A 14 9.46 -1.45 -41.41
CA ARG A 14 9.87 -1.98 -40.11
C ARG A 14 8.69 -1.75 -39.17
N SER A 15 8.02 -2.82 -38.79
CA SER A 15 6.86 -2.76 -37.92
C SER A 15 7.30 -2.17 -36.58
N VAL A 16 6.89 -0.92 -36.31
CA VAL A 16 7.15 -0.21 -35.05
C VAL A 16 6.21 -0.72 -33.94
N ILE A 17 5.19 -1.49 -34.33
CA ILE A 17 4.16 -2.07 -33.46
C ILE A 17 4.77 -2.86 -32.28
N PRO A 18 5.72 -3.80 -32.46
CA PRO A 18 6.33 -4.52 -31.33
C PRO A 18 7.08 -3.61 -30.35
N LEU A 19 7.73 -2.53 -30.83
CA LEU A 19 8.40 -1.57 -29.95
C LEU A 19 7.39 -0.78 -29.12
N LEU A 20 6.28 -0.36 -29.75
CA LEU A 20 5.19 0.34 -29.06
C LEU A 20 4.54 -0.53 -28.00
N VAL A 21 4.29 -1.82 -28.27
CA VAL A 21 3.73 -2.75 -27.28
C VAL A 21 4.66 -2.96 -26.09
N LEU A 22 5.98 -3.04 -26.31
CA LEU A 22 6.95 -3.16 -25.21
C LEU A 22 7.01 -1.88 -24.36
N LEU A 23 6.96 -0.71 -25.00
CA LEU A 23 6.96 0.57 -24.29
C LEU A 23 5.68 0.78 -23.47
N THR A 24 4.52 0.41 -24.01
CA THR A 24 3.25 0.51 -23.26
C THR A 24 3.19 -0.49 -22.12
N ALA A 25 3.62 -1.74 -22.33
CA ALA A 25 3.69 -2.75 -21.28
C ALA A 25 4.65 -2.34 -20.16
N GLY A 26 5.83 -1.82 -20.51
CA GLY A 26 6.81 -1.31 -19.54
C GLY A 26 6.29 -0.09 -18.76
N GLY A 27 5.62 0.84 -19.44
CA GLY A 27 5.00 2.01 -18.81
C GLY A 27 3.90 1.62 -17.82
N LEU A 28 3.02 0.69 -18.18
CA LEU A 28 1.97 0.17 -17.29
C LEU A 28 2.54 -0.57 -16.08
N PHE A 29 3.60 -1.36 -16.28
CA PHE A 29 4.26 -2.08 -15.20
C PHE A 29 4.91 -1.12 -14.18
N LEU A 30 5.68 -0.14 -14.66
CA LEU A 30 6.31 0.87 -13.80
C LEU A 30 5.27 1.70 -13.04
N TRP A 31 4.18 2.07 -13.72
CA TRP A 31 3.08 2.80 -13.10
C TRP A 31 2.40 2.01 -11.97
N GLY A 32 2.16 0.71 -12.17
CA GLY A 32 1.64 -0.19 -11.14
C GLY A 32 2.53 -0.20 -9.88
N GLN A 33 3.84 -0.38 -10.06
CA GLN A 33 4.78 -0.41 -8.93
C GLN A 33 4.85 0.92 -8.17
N THR A 34 4.77 2.05 -8.86
CA THR A 34 4.76 3.37 -8.20
C THR A 34 3.50 3.56 -7.35
N ARG A 35 2.34 3.17 -7.87
CA ARG A 35 1.06 3.30 -7.16
C ARG A 35 1.00 2.44 -5.90
N ASP A 36 1.47 1.20 -5.98
CA ASP A 36 1.50 0.30 -4.81
C ASP A 36 2.45 0.80 -3.72
N SER A 37 3.56 1.42 -4.12
CA SER A 37 4.53 2.03 -3.20
C SER A 37 3.96 3.25 -2.48
N GLU A 38 3.20 4.09 -3.19
CA GLU A 38 2.52 5.26 -2.61
C GLU A 38 1.41 4.85 -1.64
N LEU A 39 0.60 3.86 -2.02
CA LEU A 39 -0.46 3.32 -1.17
C LEU A 39 0.11 2.73 0.13
N THR A 40 1.15 1.89 0.02
CA THR A 40 1.81 1.28 1.17
C THR A 40 2.34 2.34 2.14
N ARG A 41 3.01 3.39 1.62
CA ARG A 41 3.50 4.51 2.44
C ARG A 41 2.37 5.28 3.11
N SER A 42 1.27 5.51 2.39
CA SER A 42 0.11 6.22 2.93
C SER A 42 -0.57 5.44 4.06
N ILE A 43 -0.67 4.11 3.93
CA ILE A 43 -1.20 3.23 4.98
C ILE A 43 -0.34 3.33 6.24
N ALA A 44 0.98 3.26 6.10
CA ALA A 44 1.92 3.40 7.21
C ALA A 44 1.75 4.76 7.91
N ASP A 45 1.81 5.87 7.16
CA ASP A 45 1.65 7.23 7.70
C ASP A 45 0.31 7.41 8.43
N THR A 46 -0.78 6.93 7.83
CA THR A 46 -2.11 7.05 8.43
C THR A 46 -2.23 6.23 9.71
N THR A 47 -1.63 5.04 9.75
CA THR A 47 -1.59 4.19 10.96
C THR A 47 -0.77 4.86 12.06
N ARG A 48 0.37 5.47 11.70
CA ARG A 48 1.19 6.25 12.63
C ARG A 48 0.40 7.44 13.19
N ARG A 49 -0.28 8.21 12.34
CA ARG A 49 -1.15 9.33 12.79
C ARG A 49 -2.27 8.86 13.70
N ALA A 50 -2.87 7.70 13.43
CA ALA A 50 -3.86 7.11 14.31
C ALA A 50 -3.28 6.75 15.69
N ALA A 51 -2.06 6.20 15.73
CA ALA A 51 -1.40 5.89 17.00
C ALA A 51 -1.01 7.15 17.78
N LEU A 52 -0.51 8.19 17.11
CA LEU A 52 -0.22 9.49 17.75
C LEU A 52 -1.50 10.15 18.29
N ALA A 53 -2.62 10.07 17.56
CA ALA A 53 -3.90 10.55 18.03
C ALA A 53 -4.35 9.85 19.33
N VAL A 54 -4.00 8.58 19.54
CA VAL A 54 -4.23 7.90 20.83
C VAL A 54 -3.40 8.52 21.94
N CYS A 55 -2.13 8.85 21.69
CA CYS A 55 -1.26 9.48 22.68
C CYS A 55 -1.70 10.91 23.04
N ASP A 56 -2.12 11.67 22.04
CA ASP A 56 -2.50 13.07 22.18
C ASP A 56 -3.99 13.25 22.57
N GLU A 57 -4.70 12.15 22.83
CA GLU A 57 -6.15 12.13 23.09
C GLU A 57 -7.00 12.82 22.00
N MET A 58 -6.49 12.82 20.76
CA MET A 58 -7.15 13.40 19.60
C MET A 58 -8.05 12.39 18.88
N PRO A 59 -9.02 12.86 18.08
CA PRO A 59 -9.77 11.99 17.18
C PRO A 59 -8.83 11.27 16.20
N MET A 60 -8.97 9.94 16.11
CA MET A 60 -8.26 9.16 15.10
C MET A 60 -8.72 9.53 13.67
N PRO A 61 -7.86 9.36 12.65
CA PRO A 61 -8.21 9.62 11.25
C PRO A 61 -9.49 8.91 10.82
N GLU A 62 -10.39 9.63 10.13
CA GLU A 62 -11.66 9.09 9.62
C GLU A 62 -11.47 8.04 8.52
N SER A 63 -10.28 7.99 7.91
CA SER A 63 -9.92 6.99 6.92
C SER A 63 -9.85 5.57 7.49
N PHE A 64 -9.75 5.42 8.82
CA PHE A 64 -9.77 4.13 9.50
C PHE A 64 -11.19 3.60 9.71
N GLN A 65 -11.52 2.53 8.99
CA GLN A 65 -12.74 1.78 9.18
C GLN A 65 -12.49 0.52 10.03
N TRP A 66 -13.07 0.52 11.23
CA TRP A 66 -13.01 -0.60 12.16
C TRP A 66 -14.20 -1.54 11.94
N THR A 67 -14.00 -2.57 11.12
CA THR A 67 -15.12 -3.45 10.71
C THR A 67 -15.60 -4.40 11.80
N VAL A 68 -14.71 -4.75 12.73
CA VAL A 68 -15.00 -5.69 13.82
C VAL A 68 -15.12 -4.93 15.15
N PRO A 69 -16.20 -5.14 15.92
CA PRO A 69 -16.32 -4.61 17.26
C PRO A 69 -15.09 -4.98 18.13
N GLY A 70 -14.54 -3.99 18.83
CA GLY A 70 -13.40 -4.20 19.74
C GLY A 70 -12.01 -4.07 19.11
N PHE A 71 -11.88 -3.96 17.78
CA PHE A 71 -10.57 -3.69 17.17
C PHE A 71 -10.04 -2.32 17.55
N LYS A 72 -10.89 -1.29 17.48
CA LYS A 72 -10.55 0.08 17.87
C LYS A 72 -10.03 0.14 19.32
N SER A 73 -10.70 -0.53 20.26
CA SER A 73 -10.26 -0.57 21.66
C SER A 73 -8.98 -1.38 21.86
N THR A 74 -8.79 -2.45 21.09
CA THR A 74 -7.54 -3.23 21.12
C THR A 74 -6.36 -2.39 20.63
N PHE A 75 -6.56 -1.64 19.56
CA PHE A 75 -5.57 -0.70 19.04
C PHE A 75 -5.19 0.33 20.11
N ILE A 76 -6.18 1.01 20.69
CA ILE A 76 -5.96 1.99 21.77
C ILE A 76 -5.21 1.34 22.95
N GLY A 77 -5.64 0.17 23.41
CA GLY A 77 -5.02 -0.52 24.55
C GLY A 77 -3.60 -1.01 24.30
N ALA A 78 -3.21 -1.25 23.04
CA ALA A 78 -1.83 -1.57 22.68
C ALA A 78 -0.93 -0.33 22.61
N VAL A 79 -1.50 0.81 22.20
CA VAL A 79 -0.76 2.07 22.01
C VAL A 79 -0.60 2.86 23.30
N GLN A 80 -1.65 2.96 24.10
CA GLN A 80 -1.70 3.84 25.27
C GLN A 80 -0.58 3.58 26.31
N PRO A 81 -0.15 2.34 26.59
CA PRO A 81 1.01 2.09 27.46
C PRO A 81 2.32 2.68 26.92
N ALA A 82 2.50 2.72 25.59
CA ALA A 82 3.68 3.32 24.98
C ALA A 82 3.68 4.85 25.12
N CYS A 83 2.50 5.49 25.07
CA CYS A 83 2.34 6.93 25.28
C CYS A 83 2.60 7.33 26.75
N ALA A 84 2.08 6.56 27.71
CA ALA A 84 2.11 6.91 29.13
C ALA A 84 3.49 6.76 29.79
N GLY A 85 4.39 5.96 29.19
CA GLY A 85 5.75 5.71 29.69
C GLY A 85 6.86 6.13 28.72
N GLY A 86 6.53 6.87 27.66
CA GLY A 86 7.42 7.08 26.51
C GLY A 86 8.61 7.99 26.82
N ASP A 87 9.81 7.45 26.59
CA ASP A 87 11.00 8.25 26.35
C ASP A 87 10.77 9.07 25.07
N PRO A 88 10.84 10.42 25.10
CA PRO A 88 10.64 11.24 23.91
C PRO A 88 11.61 10.92 22.77
N GLU A 89 12.71 10.20 23.04
CA GLU A 89 13.65 9.72 22.03
C GLU A 89 13.17 8.47 21.26
N LEU A 90 12.13 7.77 21.74
CA LEU A 90 11.58 6.57 21.11
C LEU A 90 10.24 6.88 20.44
N PRO A 91 10.22 7.22 19.13
CA PRO A 91 8.99 7.56 18.46
C PRO A 91 8.10 6.32 18.26
N ILE A 92 6.79 6.57 18.28
CA ILE A 92 5.84 5.63 17.68
C ILE A 92 5.96 5.73 16.17
N ASP A 93 6.15 4.57 15.54
CA ASP A 93 6.25 4.45 14.09
C ASP A 93 5.43 3.26 13.57
N ALA A 94 5.06 3.34 12.30
CA ALA A 94 4.31 2.30 11.62
C ALA A 94 4.99 1.93 10.31
N THR A 95 5.12 0.63 10.05
CA THR A 95 5.63 0.10 8.79
C THR A 95 4.55 -0.73 8.13
N ALA A 96 4.30 -0.51 6.85
CA ALA A 96 3.35 -1.31 6.08
C ALA A 96 4.09 -2.11 5.02
N VAL A 97 3.67 -3.35 4.83
CA VAL A 97 4.14 -4.21 3.74
C VAL A 97 2.93 -4.76 3.00
N PRO A 98 3.01 -4.90 1.66
CA PRO A 98 2.02 -5.67 0.92
C PRO A 98 1.95 -7.09 1.50
N GLY A 99 0.74 -7.54 1.79
CA GLY A 99 0.49 -8.87 2.33
C GLY A 99 0.40 -9.93 1.24
N ASP A 100 0.65 -11.17 1.64
CA ASP A 100 0.81 -12.33 0.76
C ASP A 100 -0.52 -12.90 0.24
N LEU A 101 -1.64 -12.40 0.76
CA LEU A 101 -2.97 -12.93 0.54
C LEU A 101 -3.83 -11.88 -0.15
N PRO A 102 -4.21 -12.10 -1.43
CA PRO A 102 -5.28 -11.33 -2.04
C PRO A 102 -6.60 -11.63 -1.32
N ASP A 103 -7.48 -10.63 -1.22
CA ASP A 103 -8.86 -10.87 -0.83
C ASP A 103 -9.60 -11.69 -1.91
N ARG A 104 -10.89 -11.97 -1.69
CA ARG A 104 -11.73 -12.71 -2.64
C ARG A 104 -11.83 -12.06 -4.02
N ASP A 105 -11.58 -10.75 -4.11
CA ASP A 105 -11.68 -9.94 -5.31
C ASP A 105 -10.30 -9.68 -5.95
N GLY A 106 -9.23 -10.26 -5.40
CA GLY A 106 -7.87 -10.13 -5.92
C GLY A 106 -7.09 -8.93 -5.39
N ASN A 107 -7.61 -8.19 -4.42
CA ASN A 107 -6.98 -6.99 -3.88
C ASN A 107 -5.95 -7.34 -2.81
N ALA A 108 -4.80 -6.65 -2.84
CA ALA A 108 -3.74 -6.87 -1.86
C ALA A 108 -4.18 -6.38 -0.47
N THR A 109 -4.21 -7.30 0.50
CA THR A 109 -4.19 -6.91 1.91
C THR A 109 -2.80 -6.37 2.27
N HIS A 110 -2.69 -5.50 3.26
CA HIS A 110 -1.41 -5.01 3.78
C HIS A 110 -1.27 -5.44 5.24
N LEU A 111 -0.05 -5.76 5.65
CA LEU A 111 0.31 -5.97 7.03
C LEU A 111 1.01 -4.72 7.54
N VAL A 112 0.48 -4.13 8.60
CA VAL A 112 1.03 -2.93 9.24
C VAL A 112 1.55 -3.30 10.60
N THR A 113 2.83 -3.06 10.86
CA THR A 113 3.43 -3.24 12.18
C THR A 113 3.62 -1.89 12.84
N LEU A 114 3.00 -1.72 13.99
CA LEU A 114 3.18 -0.55 14.86
C LEU A 114 4.27 -0.83 15.88
N THR A 115 5.16 0.13 16.07
CA THR A 115 6.35 0.01 16.91
C THR A 115 6.52 1.24 17.79
N HIS A 116 7.17 1.07 18.93
CA HIS A 116 7.67 2.13 19.80
C HIS A 116 9.16 1.91 19.98
N GLY A 117 9.98 2.71 19.29
CA GLY A 117 11.40 2.39 19.09
C GLY A 117 11.56 1.02 18.41
N ALA A 118 12.32 0.11 19.04
CA ALA A 118 12.52 -1.26 18.53
C ALA A 118 11.45 -2.27 19.00
N VAL A 119 10.48 -1.84 19.83
CA VAL A 119 9.49 -2.74 20.42
C VAL A 119 8.23 -2.76 19.56
N PRO A 120 7.83 -3.93 19.01
CA PRO A 120 6.56 -4.03 18.30
C PRO A 120 5.40 -3.98 19.30
N LEU A 121 4.41 -3.15 19.01
CA LEU A 121 3.21 -2.97 19.83
C LEU A 121 2.05 -3.83 19.34
N LEU A 122 1.83 -3.81 18.02
CA LEU A 122 0.66 -4.41 17.40
C LEU A 122 0.92 -4.63 15.91
N GLN A 123 0.36 -5.71 15.37
CA GLN A 123 0.25 -5.90 13.94
C GLN A 123 -1.22 -5.78 13.52
N LEU A 124 -1.48 -4.98 12.50
CA LEU A 124 -2.79 -4.83 11.88
C LEU A 124 -2.76 -5.43 10.49
N ARG A 125 -3.82 -6.14 10.16
CA ARG A 125 -4.11 -6.50 8.79
C ARG A 125 -5.17 -5.55 8.25
N VAL A 126 -4.82 -4.87 7.16
CA VAL A 126 -5.67 -3.86 6.56
C VAL A 126 -5.94 -4.17 5.09
N HIS A 127 -7.08 -3.72 4.62
CA HIS A 127 -7.45 -3.70 3.23
C HIS A 127 -7.60 -2.24 2.80
N ALA A 128 -6.92 -1.84 1.73
CA ALA A 128 -6.97 -0.49 1.20
C ALA A 128 -6.84 -0.54 -0.32
N LEU A 129 -7.80 0.09 -1.01
CA LEU A 129 -7.74 0.32 -2.46
C LEU A 129 -7.29 1.74 -2.78
N GLU A 130 -7.50 2.64 -1.82
CA GLU A 130 -7.24 4.06 -1.89
C GLU A 130 -6.70 4.54 -0.53
N PRO A 131 -5.79 5.52 -0.51
CA PRO A 131 -5.25 6.15 0.71
C PRO A 131 -6.32 6.59 1.73
N GLU A 132 -7.47 7.02 1.23
CA GLU A 132 -8.53 7.63 2.03
C GLU A 132 -9.42 6.60 2.74
N ARG A 133 -9.27 5.30 2.42
CA ARG A 133 -10.11 4.25 2.99
C ARG A 133 -9.28 3.03 3.35
N ILE A 134 -8.95 2.93 4.64
CA ILE A 134 -8.20 1.83 5.24
C ILE A 134 -9.15 1.03 6.12
N THR A 135 -9.47 -0.18 5.69
CA THR A 135 -10.35 -1.09 6.41
C THR A 135 -9.53 -2.07 7.23
N VAL A 136 -9.66 -2.02 8.56
CA VAL A 136 -8.98 -3.00 9.43
C VAL A 136 -9.79 -4.29 9.44
N ILE A 137 -9.14 -5.38 9.05
CA ILE A 137 -9.76 -6.71 8.88
C ILE A 137 -9.17 -7.77 9.81
N GLY A 138 -8.07 -7.46 10.50
CA GLY A 138 -7.50 -8.33 11.51
C GLY A 138 -6.43 -7.63 12.34
N TRP A 139 -6.03 -8.26 13.43
CA TRP A 139 -4.87 -7.86 14.22
C TRP A 139 -4.22 -9.09 14.85
N SER A 140 -2.94 -8.96 15.19
CA SER A 140 -2.19 -9.93 15.98
C SER A 140 -1.28 -9.21 16.96
N ARG A 141 -0.98 -9.86 18.09
CA ARG A 141 0.18 -9.46 18.88
C ARG A 141 1.44 -9.95 18.16
N PRO A 142 2.53 -9.16 18.19
CA PRO A 142 3.82 -9.61 17.70
C PRO A 142 4.33 -10.84 18.45
#